data_AF-A0A8S2Z688-F1
#
_entry.id   AF-A0A8S2Z688-F1
#
_cell.length_a   1.000
_cell.length_b   1.000
_cell.length_c   1.000
_cell.angle_alpha   90.00
_cell.angle_beta   90.00
_cell.angle_gamma   90.00
#
_symmetry.space_group_name_H-M   'P 1'
#
loop_
_entity.id
_entity.type
_entity.pdbx_description
1 polymer ?
#
loop_
_entity_poly.entity_id
_entity_poly.type
_entity_poly.pdbx_seq_one_letter_code
_entity_poly.pdbx_strand_id
1 'polypeptide(L)' 'MHYKLLFNSRYVAPEILAETGYGFEVDCWATGIITYILLCGYPPFKNPDRNQEELFQMIQRGKFTYDPEYWSSIST' A
#
# COMPACT_ATOMS: atom_id res chain seq x y z
N MET A 1 4.31 23.18 -4.69
CA MET A 1 3.08 22.45 -4.31
C MET A 1 2.81 21.33 -5.32
N HIS A 2 3.77 20.41 -5.56
CA HIS A 2 3.66 19.38 -6.61
C HIS A 2 4.56 18.14 -6.37
N TYR A 3 4.71 17.69 -5.12
CA TYR A 3 5.42 16.43 -4.84
C TYR A 3 4.49 15.23 -4.58
N LYS A 4 3.16 15.46 -4.52
CA LYS A 4 2.18 14.47 -4.03
C LYS A 4 1.82 13.32 -4.99
N LEU A 5 2.34 13.28 -6.22
CA LEU A 5 1.79 12.36 -7.25
C LEU A 5 2.82 11.55 -8.06
N LEU A 6 4.13 11.65 -7.78
CA LEU A 6 5.14 11.01 -8.65
C LEU A 6 5.72 9.70 -8.12
N PHE A 7 5.57 9.37 -6.84
CA PHE A 7 5.89 8.04 -6.34
C PHE A 7 4.61 7.21 -6.25
N ASN A 8 4.23 6.63 -7.39
CA ASN A 8 3.35 5.46 -7.56
C ASN A 8 2.23 5.32 -6.51
N SER A 9 0.98 5.58 -6.90
CA SER A 9 -0.25 5.55 -6.09
C SER A 9 -0.42 4.36 -5.13
N ARG A 10 0.38 3.30 -5.30
CA ARG A 10 0.45 2.09 -4.48
C ARG A 10 1.10 2.28 -3.09
N TYR A 11 1.84 3.36 -2.86
CA TYR A 11 2.47 3.65 -1.55
C TYR A 11 1.73 4.71 -0.74
N VAL A 12 0.64 5.25 -1.28
CA VAL A 12 -0.12 6.33 -0.65
C VAL A 12 -0.89 5.78 0.55
N ALA A 13 -0.75 6.45 1.69
CA ALA A 13 -1.47 6.13 2.91
C ALA A 13 -2.95 6.59 2.82
N PRO A 14 -3.89 5.89 3.48
CA PRO A 14 -5.33 6.20 3.38
C PRO A 14 -5.68 7.62 3.86
N GLU A 15 -4.96 8.15 4.85
CA GLU A 15 -5.14 9.51 5.38
C GLU A 15 -4.74 10.61 4.37
N ILE A 16 -3.83 10.31 3.44
CA ILE A 16 -3.50 11.22 2.34
C ILE A 16 -4.68 11.31 1.37
N LEU A 17 -5.37 10.19 1.12
CA LEU A 17 -6.55 10.14 0.26
C LEU A 17 -7.77 10.81 0.91
N ALA A 18 -7.87 10.74 2.25
CA ALA A 18 -8.95 11.36 3.00
C ALA A 18 -8.72 12.86 3.27
N GLU A 19 -7.56 13.41 2.89
CA GLU A 19 -7.15 14.80 3.17
C GLU A 19 -7.23 15.20 4.65
N THR A 20 -7.21 14.23 5.57
CA THR A 20 -7.40 14.43 7.02
C THR A 20 -6.17 14.99 7.74
N GLY A 21 -5.16 15.45 7.00
CA GLY A 21 -3.84 15.78 7.51
C GLY A 21 -2.86 14.63 7.32
N TYR A 22 -1.59 14.96 7.10
CA TYR A 22 -0.49 14.00 6.98
C TYR A 22 0.50 14.22 8.13
N GLY A 23 1.00 13.13 8.69
CA GLY A 23 1.95 13.12 9.80
C GLY A 23 3.03 12.05 9.59
N PHE A 24 3.69 11.67 10.68
CA PHE A 24 4.74 10.65 10.67
C PHE A 24 4.20 9.24 10.33
N GLU A 25 2.91 9.03 10.52
CA GLU A 25 2.20 7.78 10.31
C GLU A 25 2.21 7.34 8.83
N VAL A 26 2.26 8.31 7.91
CA VAL A 26 2.38 8.06 6.46
C VAL A 26 3.67 7.31 6.13
N ASP A 27 4.77 7.65 6.81
CA ASP A 27 6.07 7.02 6.58
C ASP A 27 6.07 5.58 7.13
N CYS A 28 5.37 5.33 8.24
CA CYS A 28 5.14 3.99 8.76
C CYS A 28 4.33 3.12 7.78
N TRP A 29 3.29 3.70 7.16
CA TRP A 29 2.53 3.01 6.11
C TRP A 29 3.43 2.64 4.93
N ALA A 30 4.17 3.60 4.37
CA ALA A 30 5.07 3.37 3.25
C ALA A 30 6.14 2.31 3.59
N THR A 31 6.70 2.35 4.80
CA THR A 31 7.65 1.35 5.32
C THR A 31 7.02 -0.04 5.37
N GLY A 32 5.75 -0.17 5.77
CA GLY A 32 5.01 -1.43 5.73
C GLY A 32 4.87 -1.99 4.31
N ILE A 33 4.51 -1.15 3.34
CA ILE A 33 4.43 -1.55 1.92
C ILE A 33 5.79 -2.04 1.40
N ILE A 34 6.86 -1.30 1.69
CA ILE A 34 8.22 -1.66 1.28
C ILE A 34 8.64 -2.98 1.93
N THR A 35 8.35 -3.16 3.22
CA THR A 35 8.68 -4.40 3.95
C THR A 35 7.96 -5.60 3.36
N TYR A 36 6.67 -5.46 3.03
CA TYR A 36 5.90 -6.50 2.35
C TYR A 36 6.54 -6.88 1.01
N ILE A 37 6.91 -5.88 0.19
CA ILE A 37 7.59 -6.12 -1.10
C ILE A 37 8.95 -6.81 -0.91
N LEU A 38 9.72 -6.44 0.10
CA LEU A 38 11.01 -7.08 0.39
C LEU A 38 10.85 -8.57 0.78
N LEU A 39 9.74 -8.91 1.43
CA LEU A 39 9.46 -10.27 1.91
C LEU A 39 8.95 -11.20 0.81
N CYS A 40 8.03 -10.74 -0.06
CA CYS A 40 7.37 -11.61 -1.04
C CYS A 40 7.55 -11.18 -2.51
N GLY A 41 8.17 -10.04 -2.77
CA GLY A 41 8.50 -9.57 -4.12
C GLY A 41 7.37 -8.86 -4.88
N TYR A 42 6.22 -8.62 -4.26
CA TYR A 42 5.08 -7.95 -4.90
C TYR A 42 4.34 -7.00 -3.94
N PRO A 43 3.64 -5.96 -4.43
CA PRO A 43 2.93 -5.02 -3.56
C PRO A 43 1.67 -5.63 -2.95
N PRO A 44 1.33 -5.30 -1.68
CA PRO A 44 0.17 -5.86 -0.99
C PRO A 44 -1.17 -5.42 -1.62
N PHE A 45 -1.19 -4.24 -2.23
CA PHE A 45 -2.34 -3.72 -2.98
C PHE A 45 -2.02 -3.74 -4.47
N LYS A 46 -2.67 -4.66 -5.21
CA LYS A 46 -2.64 -4.69 -6.67
C LYS A 46 -4.06 -4.81 -7.22
N ASN A 47 -4.38 -4.00 -8.21
CA ASN A 47 -5.59 -4.15 -9.01
C ASN A 47 -5.20 -4.68 -10.41
N PRO A 48 -5.69 -5.86 -10.84
CA PRO A 48 -5.38 -6.44 -12.15
C PRO A 48 -5.84 -5.55 -13.31
N ASP A 49 -6.99 -4.90 -13.16
CA ASP A 49 -7.66 -4.07 -14.16
C ASP A 49 -7.12 -2.64 -14.21
N ARG A 50 -6.08 -2.35 -13.42
CA ARG A 50 -5.47 -1.01 -13.27
C ARG A 50 -6.49 0.06 -12.86
N ASN A 51 -7.61 -0.33 -12.26
CA ASN A 51 -8.61 0.59 -11.76
C ASN A 51 -8.07 1.30 -10.50
N GLN A 52 -7.88 2.61 -10.60
CA GLN A 52 -7.34 3.42 -9.51
C GLN A 52 -8.35 3.59 -8.37
N GLU A 53 -9.64 3.67 -8.66
CA GLU A 53 -10.67 3.88 -7.65
C GLU A 53 -10.79 2.65 -6.74
N GLU A 54 -10.76 1.46 -7.33
CA GLU A 54 -10.75 0.21 -6.57
C GLU A 54 -9.45 0.04 -5.78
N LEU A 55 -8.29 0.43 -6.34
CA LEU A 55 -7.03 0.47 -5.59
C LEU A 55 -7.13 1.38 -4.36
N PHE A 56 -7.73 2.57 -4.49
CA PHE A 56 -7.94 3.49 -3.38
C PHE A 56 -8.90 2.93 -2.34
N GLN A 57 -9.98 2.25 -2.75
CA GLN A 57 -10.87 1.56 -1.83
C GLN A 57 -10.16 0.44 -1.06
N MET A 58 -9.26 -0.31 -1.71
CA MET A 58 -8.46 -1.35 -1.04
C MET A 58 -7.52 -0.74 -0.01
N ILE A 59 -6.84 0.36 -0.36
CA ILE A 59 -5.96 1.12 0.54
C ILE A 59 -6.76 1.66 1.74
N GLN A 60 -7.91 2.29 1.50
CA GLN A 60 -8.79 2.81 2.56
C GLN A 60 -9.32 1.72 3.48
N ARG A 61 -9.61 0.52 2.95
CA ARG A 61 -10.04 -0.63 3.75
C ARG A 61 -8.90 -1.27 4.52
N GLY A 62 -7.63 -1.02 4.14
CA GLY A 62 -6.45 -1.65 4.73
C GLY A 62 -6.44 -3.18 4.61
N LYS A 63 -7.20 -3.75 3.68
CA LYS A 63 -7.31 -5.21 3.50
C LYS A 63 -6.38 -5.67 2.39
N PHE A 64 -5.39 -6.47 2.77
CA PHE A 64 -4.51 -7.21 1.87
C PHE A 64 -4.46 -8.68 2.30
N THR A 65 -4.00 -9.57 1.42
CA THR A 65 -3.92 -11.00 1.69
C THR A 65 -2.48 -11.48 1.65
N TYR A 66 -2.15 -12.45 2.50
CA TYR A 66 -0.88 -13.17 2.44
C TYR A 66 -1.07 -14.36 1.51
N ASP A 67 -0.36 -14.38 0.39
CA ASP A 67 -0.41 -15.52 -0.52
C ASP A 67 0.45 -16.64 0.06
N PRO A 68 -0.13 -17.80 0.41
CA PRO A 68 0.63 -18.89 1.04
C PRO A 68 1.75 -19.43 0.14
N GLU A 69 1.71 -19.22 -1.18
CA GLU A 69 2.80 -19.57 -2.08
C GLU A 69 4.12 -18.84 -1.71
N TYR A 70 4.02 -17.57 -1.30
CA TYR A 70 5.18 -16.73 -0.99
C TYR A 70 5.39 -16.56 0.52
N TRP A 71 4.32 -16.62 1.31
CA TRP A 71 4.32 -16.33 2.74
C TRP A 71 4.40 -17.58 3.63
N SER A 72 4.32 -18.80 3.09
CA SER A 72 4.38 -20.03 3.90
C SER A 72 5.68 -20.23 4.68
N SER A 73 6.79 -19.66 4.20
CA SER A 73 8.11 -19.73 4.84
C SER A 73 8.45 -18.51 5.71
N ILE A 74 7.56 -17.52 5.75
CA ILE A 74 7.77 -16.25 6.46
C ILE A 74 6.99 -16.31 7.77
N SER A 75 7.66 -16.05 8.89
CA SER A 75 6.99 -16.00 10.20
C SER A 75 5.95 -14.87 10.19
N THR A 76 4.67 -15.24 10.29
CA THR A 76 3.52 -14.33 10.26
C THR A 76 2.91 -14.18 11.65
#